data_AF-A0A1I8CJE7-F1
#
_entry.id   AF-A0A1I8CJE7-F1
#
_cell.length_a   1.000
_cell.length_b   1.000
_cell.length_c   1.000
_cell.angle_alpha   90.00
_cell.angle_beta   90.00
_cell.angle_gamma   90.00
#
_symmetry.space_group_name_H-M   'P 1'
#
loop_
_entity.id
_entity.type
_entity.pdbx_description
1 polymer ?
#
loop_
_entity_poly.entity_id
_entity_poly.type
_entity_poly.pdbx_seq_one_letter_code
_entity_poly.pdbx_strand_id
1 'polypeptide(L)'
;MTQRQNTRNRTTQMGVLLLAQQLFAAGPIPPITFAFIMAQIGIYTGFIPPLDPFFTRDFCLLPRAIIKNKQWYRLLIPVFMHADDWHLYYNMISLLYKGKTLERHLGSSKFVSIILALVILTPLIHLIIAVGLDKLMAMPRFLNECTVGFSGKYISKPEII
;
A
#
# COMPACT_ATOMS: atom_id res chain seq x y z
N MET A 1 23.26 -23.20 0.88
CA MET A 1 22.16 -22.29 0.49
C MET A 1 21.83 -21.35 1.65
N THR A 2 22.79 -20.55 2.15
CA THR A 2 22.64 -19.92 3.48
C THR A 2 23.30 -18.53 3.60
N GLN A 3 23.42 -17.79 2.49
CA GLN A 3 24.10 -16.48 2.50
C GLN A 3 23.26 -15.33 1.88
N ARG A 4 22.02 -15.62 1.41
CA ARG A 4 21.11 -14.62 0.82
C ARG A 4 20.09 -14.00 1.79
N GLN A 5 20.03 -14.44 3.04
CA GLN A 5 19.12 -13.88 4.05
C GLN A 5 19.74 -12.72 4.84
N ASN A 6 21.07 -12.60 4.91
CA ASN A 6 21.72 -11.70 5.86
C ASN A 6 21.90 -10.25 5.37
N THR A 7 21.81 -10.00 4.06
CA THR A 7 21.95 -8.64 3.49
C THR A 7 20.63 -7.87 3.43
N ARG A 8 19.47 -8.53 3.55
CA ARG A 8 18.16 -7.85 3.51
C ARG A 8 17.77 -7.23 4.85
N ASN A 9 18.21 -7.82 5.97
CA ASN A 9 17.80 -7.42 7.33
C ASN A 9 18.28 -6.03 7.78
N ARG A 10 19.34 -5.45 7.18
CA ARG A 10 19.88 -4.14 7.61
C ARG A 10 19.17 -2.94 6.99
N THR A 11 18.62 -3.07 5.78
CA THR A 11 17.86 -2.00 5.13
C THR A 11 16.37 -2.05 5.47
N THR A 12 15.80 -3.25 5.68
CA THR A 12 14.36 -3.49 5.97
C THR A 12 13.82 -2.95 7.29
N GLN A 13 14.60 -2.16 8.03
CA GLN A 13 14.18 -1.67 9.35
C GLN A 13 14.45 -0.19 9.56
N MET A 14 15.27 0.48 8.74
CA MET A 14 15.58 1.91 8.96
C MET A 14 14.32 2.78 8.86
N GLY A 15 13.45 2.54 7.87
CA GLY A 15 12.19 3.26 7.75
C GLY A 15 11.23 3.01 8.93
N VAL A 16 11.15 1.78 9.42
CA VAL A 16 10.31 1.41 10.57
C VAL A 16 10.87 2.02 11.87
N LEU A 17 12.19 2.00 12.07
CA LEU A 17 12.86 2.60 13.22
C LEU A 17 12.67 4.12 13.26
N LEU A 18 12.81 4.80 12.12
CA LEU A 18 12.53 6.23 12.00
C LEU A 18 11.05 6.54 12.26
N LEU A 19 10.14 5.71 11.76
CA LEU A 19 8.71 5.86 12.04
C LEU A 19 8.42 5.70 13.54
N ALA A 20 9.05 4.72 14.21
CA ALA A 20 8.91 4.53 15.64
C ALA A 20 9.37 5.78 16.41
N GLN A 21 10.53 6.34 16.06
CA GLN A 21 11.01 7.60 16.64
C GLN A 21 10.00 8.74 16.47
N GLN A 22 9.41 8.89 15.28
CA GLN A 22 8.41 9.92 14.99
C GLN A 22 7.10 9.70 15.78
N LEU A 23 6.67 8.46 15.96
CA LEU A 23 5.50 8.12 16.77
C LEU A 23 5.69 8.53 18.24
N PHE A 24 6.88 8.30 18.80
CA PHE A 24 7.21 8.77 20.16
C PHE A 24 7.25 10.30 20.24
N ALA A 25 7.79 10.97 19.22
CA ALA A 25 7.87 12.43 19.18
C ALA A 25 6.53 13.13 18.90
N ALA A 26 5.55 12.43 18.29
CA ALA A 26 4.30 13.02 17.84
C ALA A 26 3.31 13.36 18.97
N GLY A 27 3.56 12.95 20.21
CA GLY A 27 2.64 13.19 21.34
C GLY A 27 1.34 12.37 21.23
N PRO A 28 0.20 12.79 21.82
CA PRO A 28 -1.00 11.96 21.87
C PRO A 28 -1.62 11.75 20.48
N ILE A 29 -1.58 10.50 20.00
CA ILE A 29 -2.10 10.10 18.69
C ILE A 29 -3.54 9.60 18.86
N PRO A 30 -4.49 10.08 18.03
CA PRO A 30 -5.85 9.55 17.99
C PRO A 30 -5.88 8.03 17.71
N PRO A 31 -6.89 7.31 18.25
CA PRO A 31 -6.88 5.85 18.28
C PRO A 31 -6.96 5.20 16.90
N ILE A 32 -7.76 5.74 15.97
CA ILE A 32 -7.91 5.12 14.64
C ILE A 32 -6.65 5.30 13.81
N THR A 33 -6.08 6.51 13.83
CA THR A 33 -4.80 6.81 13.17
C THR A 33 -3.69 5.88 13.67
N PHE A 34 -3.58 5.71 14.99
CA PHE A 34 -2.60 4.83 15.60
C PHE A 34 -2.82 3.36 15.20
N ALA A 35 -4.06 2.87 15.30
CA ALA A 35 -4.41 1.50 14.95
C ALA A 35 -4.08 1.18 13.48
N PHE A 36 -4.38 2.11 12.56
CA PHE A 36 -4.06 1.93 11.15
C PHE A 36 -2.55 1.89 10.90
N ILE A 37 -1.77 2.76 11.53
CA ILE A 37 -0.30 2.74 11.42
C ILE A 37 0.27 1.40 11.92
N MET A 38 -0.19 0.94 13.08
CA MET A 38 0.25 -0.35 13.65
C MET A 38 -0.12 -1.53 12.78
N ALA A 39 -1.34 -1.54 12.22
CA ALA A 39 -1.77 -2.57 11.27
C ALA A 39 -0.85 -2.61 10.04
N GLN A 40 -0.54 -1.46 9.44
CA GLN A 40 0.33 -1.39 8.25
C GLN A 40 1.78 -1.81 8.55
N ILE A 41 2.30 -1.47 9.73
CA ILE A 41 3.62 -1.97 10.18
C ILE A 41 3.58 -3.49 10.35
N GLY A 42 2.54 -4.05 10.99
CA GLY A 42 2.39 -5.49 11.19
C GLY A 42 2.27 -6.29 9.88
N ILE A 43 1.58 -5.74 8.88
CA ILE A 43 1.52 -6.31 7.53
C ILE A 43 2.92 -6.30 6.91
N TYR A 44 3.63 -5.17 6.99
CA TYR A 44 4.95 -5.03 6.39
C TYR A 44 6.02 -5.92 7.03
N THR A 45 5.99 -6.12 8.35
CA THR A 45 6.95 -6.99 9.05
C THR A 45 6.66 -8.48 8.88
N GLY A 46 5.60 -8.86 8.16
CA GLY A 46 5.21 -10.25 7.94
C GLY A 46 4.56 -10.90 9.17
N PHE A 47 4.11 -10.11 10.15
CA PHE A 47 3.35 -10.63 11.30
C PHE A 47 1.99 -11.21 10.88
N ILE A 48 1.52 -10.83 9.68
CA ILE A 48 0.32 -11.38 9.04
C ILE A 48 0.76 -12.23 7.84
N PRO A 49 0.91 -13.57 8.00
CA PRO A 49 1.44 -14.47 6.97
C PRO A 49 0.74 -14.41 5.59
N PRO A 50 -0.59 -14.24 5.47
CA PRO A 50 -1.24 -14.20 4.16
C PRO A 50 -0.96 -12.91 3.37
N LEU A 51 -0.38 -11.89 3.99
CA LEU A 51 -0.11 -10.57 3.38
C LEU A 51 1.39 -10.25 3.33
N ASP A 52 2.23 -11.28 3.41
CA ASP A 52 3.67 -11.12 3.45
C ASP A 52 4.20 -10.35 2.21
N PRO A 53 5.09 -9.35 2.40
CA PRO A 53 5.79 -8.65 1.32
C PRO A 53 6.42 -9.55 0.26
N PHE A 54 6.78 -10.80 0.59
CA PHE A 54 7.29 -11.78 -0.38
C PHE A 54 6.32 -12.05 -1.54
N PHE A 55 5.01 -11.92 -1.33
CA PHE A 55 3.98 -12.12 -2.34
C PHE A 55 3.47 -10.83 -3.00
N THR A 56 4.14 -9.69 -2.78
CA THR A 56 3.75 -8.38 -3.38
C THR A 56 3.56 -8.45 -4.90
N ARG A 57 4.36 -9.26 -5.61
CA ARG A 57 4.24 -9.48 -7.07
C ARG A 57 3.01 -10.30 -7.47
N ASP A 58 2.48 -11.11 -6.56
CA ASP A 58 1.35 -12.00 -6.80
C ASP A 58 0.02 -11.36 -6.45
N PHE A 59 0.03 -10.35 -5.57
CA PHE A 59 -1.16 -9.62 -5.15
C PHE A 59 -1.25 -8.17 -5.65
N CYS A 60 -0.31 -7.72 -6.48
CA CYS A 60 -0.36 -6.37 -7.04
C CYS A 60 -1.60 -6.11 -7.90
N LEU A 61 -1.94 -4.82 -7.99
CA LEU A 61 -3.02 -4.31 -8.82
C LEU A 61 -2.59 -4.44 -10.27
N LEU A 62 -3.15 -5.45 -10.95
CA LEU A 62 -2.88 -5.76 -12.35
C LEU A 62 -4.20 -5.67 -13.13
N PRO A 63 -4.45 -4.57 -13.85
CA PRO A 63 -5.72 -4.33 -14.54
C PRO A 63 -6.13 -5.47 -15.47
N ARG A 64 -5.19 -6.04 -16.22
CA ARG A 64 -5.46 -7.19 -17.12
C ARG A 64 -6.02 -8.41 -16.39
N ALA A 65 -5.47 -8.75 -15.23
CA ALA A 65 -5.93 -9.90 -14.44
C ALA A 65 -7.28 -9.64 -13.75
N ILE A 66 -7.55 -8.39 -13.36
CA ILE A 66 -8.86 -8.01 -12.81
C ILE A 66 -9.94 -8.15 -13.87
N ILE A 67 -9.69 -7.65 -15.09
CA ILE A 67 -10.68 -7.64 -16.17
C ILE A 67 -10.85 -9.02 -16.79
N LYS A 68 -9.76 -9.71 -17.14
CA LYS A 68 -9.83 -11.01 -17.83
C LYS A 68 -10.13 -12.18 -16.88
N ASN A 69 -9.54 -12.18 -15.68
CA ASN A 69 -9.61 -13.32 -14.76
C ASN A 69 -10.54 -13.07 -13.55
N LYS A 70 -11.24 -11.92 -13.51
CA LYS A 70 -12.16 -11.51 -12.43
C LYS A 70 -11.53 -11.58 -11.02
N GLN A 71 -10.22 -11.29 -10.93
CA GLN A 71 -9.47 -11.34 -9.67
C GLN A 71 -9.66 -10.06 -8.85
N TRP A 72 -10.88 -9.81 -8.37
CA TRP A 72 -11.27 -8.59 -7.64
C TRP A 72 -10.48 -8.35 -6.35
N TYR A 73 -9.95 -9.40 -5.73
CA TYR A 73 -9.08 -9.29 -4.55
C TYR A 73 -7.82 -8.45 -4.81
N ARG A 74 -7.36 -8.36 -6.07
CA ARG A 74 -6.24 -7.50 -6.51
C ARG A 74 -6.55 -6.01 -6.47
N LEU A 75 -7.79 -5.61 -6.20
CA LEU A 75 -8.11 -4.20 -5.97
C LEU A 75 -7.81 -3.78 -4.53
N LEU A 76 -8.11 -4.65 -3.56
CA LEU A 76 -8.05 -4.29 -2.14
C LEU A 76 -6.76 -4.73 -1.47
N ILE A 77 -6.27 -5.94 -1.73
CA ILE A 77 -5.06 -6.48 -1.09
C ILE A 77 -3.82 -5.58 -1.31
N PRO A 78 -3.51 -5.12 -2.53
CA PRO A 78 -2.30 -4.35 -2.76
C PRO A 78 -2.31 -2.95 -2.13
N VAL A 79 -3.47 -2.45 -1.71
CA VAL A 79 -3.60 -1.16 -1.02
C VAL A 79 -2.89 -1.20 0.34
N PHE A 80 -2.85 -2.35 0.99
CA PHE A 80 -2.21 -2.55 2.30
C PHE A 80 -0.75 -3.03 2.18
N MET A 81 -0.34 -3.50 1.00
CA MET A 81 1.01 -3.98 0.75
C MET A 81 1.97 -2.82 0.42
N HIS A 82 3.16 -2.89 0.98
CA HIS A 82 4.25 -1.94 0.70
C HIS A 82 5.45 -2.69 0.11
N ALA A 83 6.02 -2.13 -0.95
CA ALA A 83 7.18 -2.74 -1.60
C ALA A 83 8.51 -2.48 -0.85
N ASP A 84 8.61 -1.32 -0.18
CA ASP A 84 9.85 -0.83 0.42
C ASP A 84 9.62 -0.12 1.76
N ASP A 85 10.68 -0.06 2.59
CA ASP A 85 10.71 0.64 3.88
C ASP A 85 10.42 2.13 3.76
N TRP A 86 11.04 2.79 2.78
CA TRP A 86 10.85 4.22 2.55
C TRP A 86 9.42 4.53 2.12
N HIS A 87 8.82 3.64 1.33
CA HIS A 87 7.45 3.80 0.89
C HIS A 87 6.47 3.68 2.05
N LEU A 88 6.68 2.70 2.94
CA LEU A 88 5.95 2.60 4.20
C LEU A 88 6.16 3.85 5.07
N TYR A 89 7.41 4.26 5.28
CA TYR A 89 7.77 5.40 6.12
C TYR A 89 7.05 6.68 5.69
N TYR A 90 7.15 7.07 4.42
CA TYR A 90 6.52 8.30 3.92
C TYR A 90 4.99 8.24 3.94
N ASN A 91 4.39 7.07 3.69
CA ASN A 91 2.94 6.92 3.81
C ASN A 91 2.49 7.06 5.26
N MET A 92 3.16 6.40 6.19
CA MET A 92 2.76 6.38 7.59
C MET A 92 3.04 7.72 8.28
N ILE A 93 4.11 8.44 7.92
CA ILE A 93 4.37 9.78 8.47
C ILE A 93 3.35 10.81 7.94
N SER A 94 3.00 10.73 6.65
CA SER A 94 1.96 11.56 6.06
C SER A 94 0.61 11.30 6.72
N LEU A 95 0.28 10.01 6.93
CA LEU A 95 -0.93 9.62 7.65
C LEU A 95 -0.90 10.03 9.12
N LEU A 96 0.25 9.98 9.79
CA LEU A 96 0.38 10.41 11.18
C LEU A 96 0.02 11.89 11.32
N TYR A 97 0.59 12.77 10.51
CA TYR A 97 0.30 14.21 10.58
C TYR A 97 -1.11 14.55 10.08
N LYS A 98 -1.49 14.03 8.91
CA LYS A 98 -2.81 14.33 8.31
C LYS A 98 -3.94 13.66 9.09
N GLY A 99 -3.78 12.38 9.41
CA GLY A 99 -4.75 11.58 10.17
C GLY A 99 -4.97 12.12 11.56
N LYS A 100 -3.89 12.51 12.28
CA LYS A 100 -4.02 13.15 13.60
C LYS A 100 -4.85 14.43 13.54
N THR A 101 -4.59 15.30 12.57
CA THR A 101 -5.36 16.54 12.37
C THR A 101 -6.82 16.22 11.99
N LEU A 102 -7.00 15.33 11.02
CA LEU A 102 -8.31 15.04 10.45
C LEU A 102 -9.23 14.29 11.43
N GLU A 103 -8.71 13.31 12.17
CA GLU A 103 -9.45 12.56 13.19
C GLU A 103 -9.86 13.46 14.36
N ARG A 104 -9.00 14.41 14.78
CA ARG A 104 -9.34 15.37 15.83
C ARG A 104 -10.42 16.37 15.40
N HIS A 105 -10.39 16.82 14.14
CA HIS A 105 -11.37 17.79 13.65
C HIS A 105 -12.71 17.16 13.28
N LEU A 106 -12.71 15.96 12.67
CA LEU A 106 -13.92 15.33 12.14
C LEU A 106 -14.51 14.27 13.09
N GLY A 107 -13.73 13.80 14.07
CA GLY A 107 -14.05 12.65 14.90
C GLY A 107 -13.72 11.33 14.20
N SER A 108 -13.51 10.29 15.01
CA SER A 108 -13.05 8.96 14.57
C SER A 108 -13.99 8.29 13.57
N SER A 109 -15.31 8.44 13.71
CA SER A 109 -16.28 7.81 12.80
C SER A 109 -16.18 8.32 11.37
N LYS A 110 -16.14 9.65 11.19
CA LYS A 110 -15.97 10.27 9.86
C LYS A 110 -14.60 9.97 9.27
N PHE A 111 -13.56 9.92 10.11
CA PHE A 111 -12.22 9.56 9.66
C PHE A 111 -12.17 8.13 9.11
N VAL A 112 -12.80 7.16 9.76
CA VAL A 112 -12.91 5.78 9.23
C VAL A 112 -13.61 5.77 7.86
N SER A 113 -14.71 6.50 7.70
CA SER A 113 -15.40 6.60 6.41
C SER A 113 -14.50 7.16 5.30
N ILE A 114 -13.65 8.14 5.62
CA ILE A 114 -12.67 8.68 4.68
C ILE A 114 -11.62 7.64 4.31
N ILE A 115 -11.09 6.90 5.29
CA ILE A 115 -10.12 5.82 5.02
C ILE A 115 -10.75 4.74 4.13
N LEU A 116 -11.98 4.32 4.42
CA LEU A 116 -12.69 3.34 3.59
C LEU A 116 -12.93 3.86 2.17
N ALA A 117 -13.36 5.11 2.03
CA ALA A 117 -13.52 5.74 0.72
C ALA A 117 -12.21 5.76 -0.05
N LEU A 118 -11.08 6.09 0.57
CA LEU A 118 -9.77 6.07 -0.07
C LEU A 118 -9.34 4.65 -0.46
N VAL A 119 -9.52 3.65 0.41
CA VAL A 119 -9.19 2.24 0.13
C VAL A 119 -9.93 1.71 -1.10
N ILE A 120 -11.17 2.14 -1.32
CA ILE A 120 -12.01 1.66 -2.42
C ILE A 120 -11.81 2.52 -3.68
N LEU A 121 -11.87 3.84 -3.54
CA LEU A 121 -11.85 4.75 -4.69
C LEU A 121 -10.48 4.78 -5.37
N THR A 122 -9.37 4.74 -4.62
CA THR A 122 -8.03 4.78 -5.20
C THR A 122 -7.78 3.65 -6.22
N PRO A 123 -7.94 2.35 -5.87
CA PRO A 123 -7.72 1.28 -6.83
C PRO A 123 -8.76 1.26 -7.97
N LEU A 124 -10.00 1.70 -7.72
CA LEU A 124 -11.03 1.83 -8.76
C LEU A 124 -10.66 2.90 -9.79
N ILE A 125 -10.24 4.09 -9.34
CA ILE A 125 -9.79 5.17 -10.23
C ILE A 125 -8.58 4.72 -11.04
N HIS A 126 -7.61 4.04 -10.42
CA HIS A 126 -6.47 3.46 -11.14
C HIS A 126 -6.93 2.49 -12.24
N LEU A 127 -7.88 1.60 -11.95
CA LEU A 127 -8.44 0.68 -12.94
C LEU A 127 -9.14 1.42 -14.09
N ILE A 128 -9.97 2.41 -13.77
CA ILE A 128 -10.71 3.22 -14.76
C ILE A 128 -9.73 3.96 -15.67
N ILE A 129 -8.69 4.58 -15.11
CA ILE A 129 -7.66 5.28 -15.87
C ILE A 129 -6.92 4.30 -16.78
N ALA A 130 -6.50 3.14 -16.25
CA ALA A 130 -5.79 2.13 -17.05
C ALA A 130 -6.63 1.63 -18.24
N VAL A 131 -7.92 1.39 -18.04
CA VAL A 131 -8.85 0.98 -19.12
C VAL A 131 -9.15 2.11 -20.09
N GLY A 132 -9.31 3.34 -19.58
CA GLY A 132 -9.57 4.52 -20.40
C GLY A 132 -8.41 4.83 -21.34
N LEU A 133 -7.18 4.76 -20.83
CA LEU A 133 -5.94 4.94 -21.62
C LEU A 133 -5.77 3.84 -22.67
N ASP A 134 -6.06 2.59 -22.33
CA ASP A 134 -6.02 1.47 -23.29
C ASP A 134 -7.00 1.70 -24.44
N LYS A 135 -8.25 2.07 -24.15
CA LYS A 135 -9.28 2.31 -25.17
C LYS A 135 -9.04 3.56 -26.01
N LEU A 136 -8.53 4.63 -25.41
CA LEU A 136 -8.35 5.92 -26.09
C LEU A 136 -7.04 5.97 -26.90
N MET A 137 -5.96 5.39 -26.37
CA MET A 137 -4.61 5.54 -26.93
C MET A 137 -4.04 4.23 -27.49
N ALA A 138 -4.79 3.11 -27.44
CA ALA A 138 -4.36 1.78 -27.89
C ALA A 138 -3.00 1.35 -27.30
N MET A 139 -2.73 1.74 -26.06
CA MET A 139 -1.49 1.44 -25.34
C MET A 139 -1.71 0.32 -24.29
N PRO A 140 -1.58 -0.97 -24.68
CA PRO A 140 -1.83 -2.10 -23.77
C PRO A 140 -0.81 -2.23 -22.64
N ARG A 141 0.27 -1.43 -22.67
CA ARG A 141 1.34 -1.43 -21.67
C ARG A 141 0.81 -1.18 -20.26
N PHE A 142 -0.13 -0.25 -20.10
CA PHE A 142 -0.71 0.11 -18.80
C PHE A 142 -1.54 -1.00 -18.16
N LEU A 143 -2.03 -1.96 -18.93
CA LEU A 143 -2.79 -3.09 -18.40
C LEU A 143 -1.91 -4.17 -17.76
N ASN A 144 -0.62 -4.17 -18.10
CA ASN A 144 0.38 -5.14 -17.63
C ASN A 144 1.24 -4.59 -16.48
N GLU A 145 1.05 -3.33 -16.08
CA GLU A 145 1.78 -2.74 -14.96
C GLU A 145 1.20 -3.22 -13.62
N CYS A 146 2.10 -3.54 -12.70
CA CYS A 146 1.81 -4.13 -11.41
C CYS A 146 2.02 -3.05 -10.35
N THR A 147 0.94 -2.57 -9.75
CA THR A 147 0.97 -1.41 -8.85
C THR A 147 0.64 -1.82 -7.41
N VAL A 148 1.37 -1.27 -6.43
CA VAL A 148 1.14 -1.54 -4.99
C VAL A 148 1.12 -0.25 -4.16
N GLY A 149 0.40 -0.30 -3.04
CA GLY A 149 0.18 0.80 -2.12
C GLY A 149 -0.79 1.86 -2.65
N PHE A 150 -1.32 2.67 -1.74
CA PHE A 150 -2.22 3.79 -2.07
C PHE A 150 -1.61 4.83 -3.03
N SER A 151 -0.29 5.00 -2.99
CA SER A 151 0.40 6.02 -3.80
C SER A 151 0.82 5.52 -5.18
N GLY A 152 0.47 4.29 -5.56
CA GLY A 152 0.68 3.80 -6.90
C GLY A 152 2.15 3.53 -7.27
N LYS A 153 2.88 2.73 -6.48
CA LYS A 153 4.26 2.36 -6.84
C LYS A 153 4.25 1.27 -7.91
N TYR A 154 4.79 1.60 -9.08
CA TYR A 154 4.91 0.69 -10.22
C TYR A 154 6.04 -0.31 -10.01
N ILE A 155 5.74 -1.58 -10.23
CA ILE A 155 6.69 -2.68 -10.30
C ILE A 155 6.62 -3.21 -11.73
N SER A 156 7.73 -3.10 -12.47
CA SER A 156 7.82 -3.71 -13.80
C SER A 156 7.80 -5.24 -13.63
N LYS A 157 6.73 -5.87 -14.13
CA LYS A 157 6.64 -7.32 -14.23
C LYS A 157 7.01 -7.69 -15.67
N PRO A 158 8.04 -8.53 -15.91
CA PRO A 158 8.32 -8.98 -17.26
C PRO A 158 7.07 -9.67 -17.83
N GLU A 159 6.78 -9.39 -19.10
CA GLU A 159 5.59 -9.88 -19.80
C GLU A 159 5.40 -11.38 -19.57
N ILE A 160 4.26 -11.75 -18.99
CA ILE A 160 3.74 -13.11 -19.12
C ILE A 160 3.11 -13.15 -20.51
N ILE A 161 3.83 -13.80 -21.42
CA ILE A 161 3.34 -14.25 -22.74
C ILE A 161 2.05 -15.04 -22.53
#